data_AF-A0A529LYP1-F1
#
_entry.id   AF-A0A529LYP1-F1
#
_cell.length_a   1.000
_cell.length_b   1.000
_cell.length_c   1.000
_cell.angle_alpha   90.00
_cell.angle_beta   90.00
_cell.angle_gamma   90.00
#
_symmetry.space_group_name_H-M   'P 1'
#
loop_
_entity.id
_entity.type
_entity.pdbx_description
1 polymer ?
#
loop_
_entity_poly.entity_id
_entity_poly.type
_entity_poly.pdbx_seq_one_letter_code
_entity_poly.pdbx_strand_id
1 'polypeptide(L)'
;YQLEIEREVGVSGLAGDPAFPPRGPYPFPALPIGSVGLRGALGMERMGWHWWPGSNAIPSEKFGELNACVRRGTCLTGCPEGAKSTTDRSHWPLALKAGARLVTRARVKEVETNEQGLATGVVYVDANGRDRRQRAKVVILCANGVGTPRLLLMSGGAKHPDGLGN
;
A
#
# COMPACT_ATOMS: atom_id res chain seq x y z
N TYR A 1 -13.59 -7.47 -2.49
CA TYR A 1 -12.43 -6.91 -1.79
C TYR A 1 -11.13 -7.70 -1.99
N GLN A 2 -10.82 -8.81 -1.31
CA GLN A 2 -9.48 -9.43 -1.45
C GLN A 2 -9.13 -9.83 -2.90
N LEU A 3 -9.95 -10.67 -3.53
CA LEU A 3 -9.71 -11.13 -4.91
C LEU A 3 -9.67 -9.98 -5.93
N GLU A 4 -10.41 -8.91 -5.65
CA GLU A 4 -10.47 -7.70 -6.47
C GLU A 4 -9.15 -6.93 -6.39
N ILE A 5 -8.67 -6.64 -5.18
CA ILE A 5 -7.35 -6.02 -4.96
C ILE A 5 -6.23 -6.89 -5.53
N GLU A 6 -6.30 -8.21 -5.34
CA GLU A 6 -5.30 -9.13 -5.89
C GLU A 6 -5.21 -9.03 -7.42
N ARG A 7 -6.35 -8.89 -8.11
CA ARG A 7 -6.38 -8.65 -9.56
C ARG A 7 -5.83 -7.27 -9.90
N GLU A 8 -6.26 -6.22 -9.20
CA GLU A 8 -5.81 -4.85 -9.45
C GLU A 8 -4.30 -4.68 -9.32
N VAL A 9 -3.68 -5.34 -8.34
CA VAL A 9 -2.23 -5.24 -8.11
C VAL A 9 -1.42 -6.36 -8.78
N GLY A 10 -2.06 -7.23 -9.56
CA GLY A 10 -1.39 -8.29 -10.33
C GLY A 10 -0.71 -9.32 -9.44
N VAL A 11 -1.44 -9.89 -8.47
CA VAL A 11 -0.86 -10.87 -7.55
C VAL A 11 -0.56 -12.19 -8.24
N SER A 12 0.68 -12.66 -8.11
CA SER A 12 1.09 -14.03 -8.42
C SER A 12 1.09 -14.89 -7.17
N GLY A 13 0.72 -16.16 -7.29
CA GLY A 13 0.75 -17.08 -6.15
C GLY A 13 0.37 -18.51 -6.50
N LEU A 14 0.59 -19.41 -5.53
CA LEU A 14 0.18 -20.81 -5.60
C LEU A 14 -1.02 -20.99 -4.66
N ALA A 15 -2.17 -21.38 -5.18
CA ALA A 15 -3.35 -21.68 -4.36
C ALA A 15 -3.25 -23.09 -3.76
N GLY A 16 -3.96 -23.33 -2.64
CA GLY A 16 -4.00 -24.64 -1.99
C GLY A 16 -3.20 -24.74 -0.68
N ASP A 17 -2.76 -23.60 -0.14
CA ASP A 17 -2.10 -23.57 1.17
C ASP A 17 -3.07 -24.04 2.27
N PRO A 18 -2.78 -25.16 2.97
CA PRO A 18 -3.64 -25.65 4.04
C PRO A 18 -3.67 -24.75 5.28
N ALA A 19 -2.74 -23.81 5.43
CA ALA A 19 -2.72 -22.86 6.55
C ALA A 19 -3.75 -21.73 6.39
N PHE A 20 -4.31 -21.52 5.19
CA PHE A 20 -5.31 -20.50 4.91
C PHE A 20 -6.68 -21.12 4.56
N PRO A 21 -7.78 -20.39 4.76
CA PRO A 21 -9.09 -20.83 4.28
C PRO A 21 -9.08 -21.15 2.78
N PRO A 22 -9.90 -22.10 2.32
CA PRO A 22 -10.03 -22.40 0.90
C PRO A 22 -10.35 -21.14 0.09
N ARG A 23 -9.63 -20.97 -1.02
CA ARG A 23 -9.76 -19.82 -1.92
C ARG A 23 -9.71 -20.26 -3.38
N GLY A 24 -10.19 -19.37 -4.25
CA GLY A 24 -10.00 -19.51 -5.69
C GLY A 24 -8.54 -19.32 -6.12
N PRO A 25 -8.25 -19.51 -7.42
CA PRO A 25 -6.91 -19.33 -7.96
C PRO A 25 -6.42 -17.89 -7.77
N TYR A 26 -5.09 -17.72 -7.77
CA TYR A 26 -4.49 -16.39 -7.89
C TYR A 26 -4.69 -15.83 -9.32
N PRO A 27 -4.67 -14.50 -9.50
CA PRO A 27 -4.75 -13.89 -10.82
C PRO A 27 -3.63 -14.34 -11.77
N PHE A 28 -2.41 -14.55 -11.22
CA PHE A 28 -1.24 -14.99 -11.96
C PHE A 28 -0.59 -16.23 -11.31
N PRO A 29 0.03 -17.13 -12.11
CA PRO A 29 0.82 -18.24 -11.58
C PRO A 29 1.94 -17.78 -10.64
N ALA A 30 2.32 -18.63 -9.67
CA ALA A 30 3.42 -18.33 -8.76
C ALA A 30 4.75 -18.10 -9.50
N LEU A 31 5.57 -17.17 -9.00
CA LEU A 31 6.96 -17.07 -9.40
C LEU A 31 7.77 -18.29 -8.92
N PRO A 32 8.76 -18.76 -9.70
CA PRO A 32 9.55 -19.92 -9.32
C PRO A 32 10.40 -19.65 -8.09
N ILE A 33 10.54 -20.68 -7.24
CA ILE A 33 11.40 -20.63 -6.05
C ILE A 33 12.87 -20.73 -6.50
N GLY A 34 13.71 -19.80 -6.03
CA GLY A 34 15.15 -19.85 -6.27
C GLY A 34 15.85 -20.94 -5.45
N SER A 35 17.13 -21.22 -5.76
CA SER A 35 17.90 -22.30 -5.12
C SER A 35 18.03 -22.18 -3.59
N VAL A 36 18.05 -20.95 -3.05
CA VAL A 36 18.06 -20.70 -1.61
C VAL A 36 16.71 -21.03 -0.99
N GLY A 37 15.61 -20.58 -1.60
CA GLY A 37 14.25 -20.87 -1.12
C GLY A 37 13.94 -22.36 -1.18
N LEU A 38 14.36 -23.06 -2.24
CA LEU A 38 14.16 -24.50 -2.37
C LEU A 38 14.94 -25.27 -1.29
N ARG A 39 16.16 -24.85 -0.97
CA ARG A 39 16.92 -25.44 0.14
C ARG A 39 16.23 -25.23 1.49
N GLY A 40 15.65 -24.05 1.72
CA GLY A 40 14.83 -23.78 2.91
C GLY A 40 13.60 -24.68 3.00
N ALA A 41 12.84 -24.78 1.90
CA ALA A 41 11.67 -25.64 1.80
C ALA A 41 11.99 -27.12 2.10
N LEU A 42 13.05 -27.66 1.48
CA LEU A 42 13.50 -29.04 1.76
C LEU A 42 13.94 -29.25 3.22
N GLY A 43 14.49 -28.21 3.87
CA GLY A 43 14.79 -28.25 5.30
C GLY A 43 13.53 -28.30 6.16
N MET A 44 12.53 -27.48 5.84
CA MET A 44 11.22 -27.47 6.51
C MET A 44 10.50 -28.82 6.36
N GLU A 45 10.50 -29.40 5.15
CA GLU A 45 9.98 -30.75 4.89
C GLU A 45 10.63 -31.81 5.80
N ARG A 46 11.96 -31.80 5.93
CA ARG A 46 12.69 -32.76 6.80
C ARG A 46 12.33 -32.62 8.28
N MET A 47 11.94 -31.42 8.71
CA MET A 47 11.51 -31.14 10.08
C MET A 47 10.01 -31.39 10.28
N GLY A 48 9.26 -31.73 9.23
CA GLY A 48 7.80 -31.82 9.28
C GLY A 48 7.12 -30.46 9.51
N TRP A 49 7.78 -29.36 9.14
CA TRP A 49 7.25 -28.01 9.28
C TRP A 49 6.50 -27.59 8.02
N HIS A 50 5.31 -27.04 8.21
CA HIS A 50 4.52 -26.48 7.12
C HIS A 50 5.26 -25.31 6.46
N TRP A 51 5.24 -25.29 5.12
CA TRP A 51 5.74 -24.20 4.31
C TRP A 51 4.89 -24.04 3.05
N TRP A 52 4.89 -22.83 2.48
CA TRP A 52 4.20 -22.52 1.24
C TRP A 52 4.91 -21.40 0.48
N PRO A 53 4.92 -21.38 -0.87
CA PRO A 53 5.44 -20.25 -1.63
C PRO A 53 4.59 -19.00 -1.37
N GLY A 54 5.24 -17.92 -0.94
CA GLY A 54 4.54 -16.65 -0.71
C GLY A 54 3.96 -16.05 -2.00
N SER A 55 2.73 -15.56 -1.93
CA SER A 55 2.15 -14.74 -3.00
C SER A 55 2.78 -13.35 -3.05
N ASN A 56 2.89 -12.75 -4.24
CA ASN A 56 3.54 -11.46 -4.44
C ASN A 56 2.64 -10.53 -5.26
N ALA A 57 2.56 -9.25 -4.88
CA ALA A 57 2.01 -8.18 -5.73
C ALA A 57 3.00 -7.82 -6.86
N ILE A 58 3.32 -8.84 -7.66
CA ILE A 58 4.25 -8.85 -8.77
C ILE A 58 3.69 -9.89 -9.76
N PRO A 59 3.28 -9.52 -10.96
CA PRO A 59 2.73 -10.49 -11.90
C PRO A 59 3.87 -11.34 -12.49
N SER A 60 3.60 -12.63 -12.69
CA SER A 60 4.52 -13.56 -13.37
C SER A 60 4.59 -13.32 -14.88
N GLU A 61 3.61 -12.59 -15.41
CA GLU A 61 3.42 -12.26 -16.83
C GLU A 61 3.20 -10.74 -16.98
N LYS A 62 3.16 -10.23 -18.21
CA LYS A 62 2.85 -8.82 -18.47
C LYS A 62 1.40 -8.54 -18.03
N PHE A 63 1.18 -7.49 -17.24
CA PHE A 63 -0.17 -7.13 -16.77
C PHE A 63 -0.35 -5.61 -16.73
N GLY A 64 -1.17 -5.07 -17.63
CA GLY A 64 -1.32 -3.63 -17.80
C GLY A 64 0.04 -2.96 -17.99
N GLU A 65 0.34 -1.95 -17.17
CA GLU A 65 1.62 -1.25 -17.19
C GLU A 65 2.76 -2.03 -16.51
N LEU A 66 2.45 -3.04 -15.69
CA LEU A 66 3.45 -3.84 -14.98
C LEU A 66 4.11 -4.84 -15.92
N ASN A 67 5.45 -4.92 -15.88
CA ASN A 67 6.21 -5.94 -16.61
C ASN A 67 6.19 -7.28 -15.87
N ALA A 68 6.46 -8.37 -16.61
CA ALA A 68 6.71 -9.67 -15.99
C ALA A 68 7.98 -9.61 -15.13
N CYS A 69 7.99 -10.28 -13.97
CA CYS A 69 9.16 -10.29 -13.10
C CYS A 69 10.35 -11.02 -13.73
N VAL A 70 11.45 -10.31 -13.95
CA VAL A 70 12.73 -10.92 -14.40
C VAL A 70 13.68 -11.27 -13.25
N ARG A 71 13.20 -11.22 -11.99
CA ARG A 71 13.89 -11.70 -10.78
C ARG A 71 15.25 -11.02 -10.49
N ARG A 72 15.33 -9.70 -10.62
CA ARG A 72 16.55 -8.90 -10.36
C ARG A 72 17.04 -8.89 -8.90
N GLY A 73 16.23 -9.35 -7.95
CA GLY A 73 16.62 -9.42 -6.53
C GLY A 73 16.61 -8.10 -5.76
N THR A 74 16.17 -6.98 -6.35
CA THR A 74 16.19 -5.64 -5.74
C THR A 74 14.85 -5.24 -5.10
N CYS A 75 13.99 -6.21 -4.78
CA CYS A 75 12.59 -5.95 -4.41
C CYS A 75 12.41 -4.99 -3.22
N LEU A 76 13.38 -4.94 -2.30
CA LEU A 76 13.35 -4.08 -1.11
C LEU A 76 13.81 -2.65 -1.37
N THR A 77 14.59 -2.41 -2.42
CA THR A 77 15.21 -1.11 -2.73
C THR A 77 14.63 -0.44 -3.98
N GLY A 78 13.77 -1.15 -4.71
CA GLY A 78 13.09 -0.65 -5.90
C GLY A 78 13.19 -1.66 -7.04
N CYS A 79 12.11 -1.80 -7.81
CA CYS A 79 12.09 -2.70 -8.96
C CYS A 79 12.41 -1.89 -10.24
N PRO A 80 13.62 -2.00 -10.81
CA PRO A 80 13.95 -1.26 -12.02
C PRO A 80 13.24 -1.83 -13.25
N GLU A 81 12.73 -3.07 -13.17
CA GLU A 81 11.92 -3.69 -14.21
C GLU A 81 10.52 -3.08 -14.32
N GLY A 82 10.03 -2.43 -13.26
CA GLY A 82 8.61 -2.01 -13.19
C GLY A 82 7.63 -3.18 -13.04
N ALA A 83 8.09 -4.34 -12.58
CA ALA A 83 7.24 -5.50 -12.32
C ALA A 83 6.53 -5.43 -10.96
N LYS A 84 7.15 -4.80 -9.95
CA LYS A 84 6.56 -4.72 -8.61
C LYS A 84 5.43 -3.68 -8.59
N SER A 85 4.26 -4.10 -8.13
CA SER A 85 3.03 -3.29 -8.08
C SER A 85 3.04 -2.31 -6.90
N THR A 86 4.01 -1.39 -6.90
CA THR A 86 4.02 -0.26 -5.97
C THR A 86 2.94 0.75 -6.36
N THR A 87 2.46 1.55 -5.41
CA THR A 87 1.32 2.47 -5.63
C THR A 87 1.58 3.50 -6.74
N ASP A 88 2.84 3.91 -6.95
CA ASP A 88 3.27 4.78 -8.06
C ASP A 88 3.07 4.13 -9.44
N ARG A 89 2.94 2.80 -9.51
CA ARG A 89 2.73 2.04 -10.75
C ARG A 89 1.32 1.47 -10.88
N SER A 90 0.64 1.20 -9.77
CA SER A 90 -0.73 0.69 -9.78
C SER A 90 -1.76 1.81 -9.70
N HIS A 91 -2.07 2.26 -8.49
CA HIS A 91 -3.26 3.09 -8.25
C HIS A 91 -3.06 4.56 -8.60
N TRP A 92 -1.86 5.13 -8.44
CA TRP A 92 -1.63 6.55 -8.72
C TRP A 92 -1.86 6.92 -10.19
N PRO A 93 -1.32 6.19 -11.19
CA PRO A 93 -1.61 6.49 -12.59
C PRO A 93 -3.11 6.47 -12.91
N LEU A 94 -3.85 5.50 -12.35
CA LEU A 94 -5.29 5.40 -12.53
C LEU A 94 -6.03 6.59 -11.89
N ALA A 95 -5.68 6.95 -10.65
CA ALA A 95 -6.26 8.09 -9.96
C ALA A 95 -5.98 9.42 -10.69
N LEU A 96 -4.74 9.62 -11.17
CA LEU A 96 -4.36 10.80 -11.94
C LEU A 96 -5.15 10.89 -13.25
N LYS A 97 -5.29 9.78 -13.98
CA LYS A 97 -6.12 9.72 -15.20
C LYS A 97 -7.59 10.01 -14.92
N ALA A 98 -8.09 9.64 -13.75
CA ALA A 98 -9.45 9.95 -13.29
C ALA A 98 -9.62 11.40 -12.79
N GLY A 99 -8.56 12.22 -12.80
CA GLY A 99 -8.61 13.64 -12.43
C GLY A 99 -8.15 13.96 -11.01
N ALA A 100 -7.61 13.00 -10.26
CA ALA A 100 -6.99 13.29 -8.98
C ALA A 100 -5.75 14.18 -9.15
N ARG A 101 -5.50 15.07 -8.19
CA ARG A 101 -4.28 15.89 -8.13
C ARG A 101 -3.36 15.36 -7.05
N LEU A 102 -2.20 14.83 -7.45
CA LEU A 102 -1.15 14.41 -6.53
C LEU A 102 -0.22 15.58 -6.20
N VAL A 103 -0.14 15.94 -4.92
CA VAL A 103 0.82 16.93 -4.42
C VAL A 103 1.88 16.20 -3.60
N THR A 104 3.11 16.18 -4.10
CA THR A 104 4.24 15.55 -3.40
C THR A 104 4.97 16.57 -2.53
N ARG A 105 5.77 16.08 -1.56
CA ARG A 105 6.47 16.92 -0.57
C ARG A 105 5.51 17.87 0.19
N ALA A 106 4.29 17.38 0.45
CA ALA A 106 3.25 18.08 1.20
C ALA A 106 2.99 17.32 2.51
N ARG A 107 3.64 17.74 3.60
CA ARG A 107 3.47 17.09 4.91
C ARG A 107 2.34 17.78 5.66
N VAL A 108 1.18 17.12 5.75
CA VAL A 108 0.05 17.59 6.57
C VAL A 108 0.50 17.65 8.03
N LYS A 109 0.21 18.77 8.69
CA LYS A 109 0.52 18.98 10.12
C LYS A 109 -0.73 19.12 10.99
N GLU A 110 -1.86 19.49 10.39
CA GLU A 110 -3.10 19.77 11.11
C GLU A 110 -4.32 19.50 10.21
N VAL A 111 -5.38 18.93 10.80
CA VAL A 111 -6.73 18.85 10.24
C VAL A 111 -7.58 19.95 10.89
N GLU A 112 -8.14 20.84 10.08
CA GLU A 112 -8.93 21.96 10.57
C GLU A 112 -10.40 21.53 10.74
N THR A 113 -11.04 21.95 11.82
CA THR A 113 -12.47 21.68 12.10
C THR A 113 -13.29 22.96 12.28
N ASN A 114 -14.59 22.87 12.01
CA ASN A 114 -15.54 23.95 12.33
C ASN A 114 -16.06 23.83 13.78
N GLU A 115 -16.91 24.77 14.19
CA GLU A 115 -17.54 24.81 15.51
C GLU A 115 -18.37 23.55 15.82
N GLN A 116 -18.89 22.87 14.79
CA GLN A 116 -19.62 21.63 14.94
C GLN A 116 -18.69 20.43 15.18
N GLY A 117 -17.37 20.56 14.95
CA GLY A 117 -16.36 19.52 15.06
C GLY A 117 -16.12 18.76 13.75
N LEU A 118 -16.66 19.25 12.63
CA LEU A 118 -16.49 18.61 11.31
C LEU A 118 -15.24 19.12 10.62
N ALA A 119 -14.50 18.21 9.97
CA ALA A 119 -13.33 18.55 9.18
C ALA A 119 -13.67 19.50 8.01
N THR A 120 -12.84 20.52 7.82
CA THR A 120 -13.03 21.58 6.79
C THR A 120 -11.84 21.72 5.85
N GLY A 121 -10.74 21.02 6.15
CA GLY A 121 -9.52 21.11 5.38
C GLY A 121 -8.31 20.63 6.17
N VAL A 122 -7.14 20.89 5.61
CA VAL A 122 -5.85 20.57 6.21
C VAL A 122 -4.87 21.73 6.03
N VAL A 123 -3.96 21.85 6.98
CA VAL A 123 -2.74 22.66 6.83
C VAL A 123 -1.57 21.71 6.59
N TYR A 124 -0.79 21.98 5.54
CA TYR A 124 0.41 21.21 5.23
C TYR A 124 1.61 22.12 4.96
N VAL A 125 2.80 21.58 5.21
CA VAL A 125 4.07 22.23 4.86
C VAL A 125 4.48 21.77 3.46
N ASP A 126 4.69 22.71 2.55
CA ASP A 126 5.10 22.44 1.17
C ASP A 126 6.61 22.17 1.03
N ALA A 127 7.05 21.88 -0.20
CA ALA A 127 8.45 21.59 -0.51
C ALA A 127 9.44 22.72 -0.15
N ASN A 128 8.94 23.96 -0.02
CA ASN A 128 9.74 25.14 0.34
C ASN A 128 9.64 25.46 1.85
N GLY A 129 9.04 24.58 2.64
CA GLY A 129 8.83 24.80 4.08
C GLY A 129 7.69 25.78 4.39
N ARG A 130 6.84 26.14 3.42
CA ARG A 130 5.77 27.11 3.62
C ARG A 130 4.47 26.42 3.99
N ASP A 131 3.74 27.02 4.91
CA ASP A 131 2.39 26.59 5.26
C ASP A 131 1.42 26.84 4.10
N ARG A 132 0.61 25.84 3.81
CA ARG A 132 -0.46 25.86 2.82
C ARG A 132 -1.74 25.34 3.45
N ARG A 133 -2.84 26.04 3.21
CA ARG A 133 -4.18 25.62 3.61
C ARG A 133 -4.93 25.05 2.41
N GLN A 134 -5.44 23.83 2.54
CA GLN A 134 -6.28 23.18 1.54
C GLN A 134 -7.65 22.87 2.15
N ARG A 135 -8.66 23.65 1.75
CA ARG A 135 -10.05 23.37 2.12
C ARG A 135 -10.55 22.10 1.44
N ALA A 136 -11.37 21.34 2.15
CA ALA A 136 -11.99 20.12 1.65
C ALA A 136 -13.34 19.90 2.36
N LYS A 137 -14.31 19.30 1.65
CA LYS A 137 -15.59 18.89 2.25
C LYS A 137 -15.46 17.60 3.06
N VAL A 138 -14.50 16.76 2.71
CA VAL A 138 -14.19 15.46 3.33
C VAL A 138 -12.68 15.32 3.40
N VAL A 139 -12.19 14.82 4.54
CA VAL A 139 -10.78 14.50 4.76
C VAL A 139 -10.66 13.01 5.10
N ILE A 140 -9.85 12.27 4.34
CA ILE A 140 -9.58 10.85 4.56
C ILE A 140 -8.10 10.71 4.96
N LEU A 141 -7.84 10.16 6.15
CA LEU A 141 -6.48 10.01 6.67
C LEU A 141 -5.88 8.66 6.29
N CYS A 142 -4.87 8.68 5.42
CA CYS A 142 -4.12 7.50 4.98
C CYS A 142 -2.63 7.61 5.33
N ALA A 143 -2.30 8.18 6.49
CA ALA A 143 -0.94 8.53 6.89
C ALA A 143 -0.22 7.40 7.66
N ASN A 144 -0.52 6.12 7.36
CA ASN A 144 -0.01 4.91 8.03
C ASN A 144 -0.37 4.78 9.53
N GLY A 145 0.02 3.65 10.15
CA GLY A 145 -0.30 3.33 11.54
C GLY A 145 0.34 4.22 12.61
N VAL A 146 1.32 5.04 12.24
CA VAL A 146 1.97 6.02 13.13
C VAL A 146 1.53 7.44 12.79
N GLY A 147 1.55 7.81 11.51
CA GLY A 147 1.28 9.17 11.08
C GLY A 147 -0.19 9.55 11.23
N THR A 148 -1.14 8.63 11.03
CA THR A 148 -2.57 8.89 11.25
C THR A 148 -2.89 9.23 12.71
N PRO A 149 -2.59 8.38 13.71
CA PRO A 149 -2.90 8.72 15.10
C PRO A 149 -2.12 9.96 15.58
N ARG A 150 -0.84 10.10 15.18
CA ARG A 150 -0.08 11.32 15.48
C ARG A 150 -0.77 12.58 14.94
N LEU A 151 -1.24 12.55 13.69
CA LEU A 151 -1.92 13.70 13.10
C LEU A 151 -3.24 14.00 13.80
N LEU A 152 -4.02 12.98 14.16
CA LEU A 152 -5.27 13.15 14.90
C LEU A 152 -5.04 13.77 16.27
N LEU A 153 -4.06 13.29 17.04
CA LEU A 153 -3.71 13.82 18.36
C LEU A 153 -3.17 15.26 18.30
N MET A 154 -2.46 15.60 17.22
CA MET A 154 -1.92 16.95 17.00
C MET A 154 -2.94 17.92 16.40
N SER A 155 -4.07 17.43 15.88
CA SER A 155 -5.11 18.25 15.29
C SER A 155 -6.22 18.41 16.31
N GLY A 156 -6.48 19.63 16.77
CA GLY A 156 -7.49 19.91 17.78
C GLY A 156 -8.26 21.18 17.45
N GLY A 157 -9.38 21.36 18.13
CA GLY A 157 -10.20 22.57 18.01
C GLY A 157 -10.96 22.80 19.31
N ALA A 158 -11.82 23.82 19.36
CA ALA A 158 -12.56 24.13 20.60
C ALA A 158 -13.36 22.95 21.16
N LYS A 159 -13.89 22.07 20.30
CA LYS A 159 -14.59 20.84 20.70
C LYS A 159 -13.68 19.65 21.04
N HIS A 160 -12.45 19.66 20.56
CA HIS A 160 -11.48 18.57 20.70
C HIS A 160 -10.16 19.18 21.17
N PRO A 161 -10.11 19.76 22.38
CA PRO A 161 -8.94 20.51 22.85
C PRO A 161 -7.70 19.63 22.98
N ASP A 162 -7.90 18.35 23.28
CA ASP A 162 -6.82 17.37 23.39
C ASP A 162 -6.49 16.68 22.05
N GLY A 163 -7.23 16.98 20.99
CA GLY A 163 -7.01 16.42 19.65
C GLY A 163 -8.16 15.53 19.16
N LEU A 164 -8.26 15.34 17.85
CA LEU A 164 -9.34 14.56 17.19
C LEU A 164 -9.29 13.06 17.48
N GLY A 165 -8.18 12.57 18.06
CA GLY A 165 -7.99 11.17 18.42
C GLY A 165 -8.09 10.88 19.91
N ASN A 166 -8.48 11.87 20.73
CA ASN A 166 -8.60 11.77 22.19
C ASN A 166 -10.07 11.79 22.65
#